data_AF-A0A6N2YAK7-F1
#
_entry.id   AF-A0A6N2YAK7-F1
#
_cell.length_a   1.000
_cell.length_b   1.000
_cell.length_c   1.000
_cell.angle_alpha   90.00
_cell.angle_beta   90.00
_cell.angle_gamma   90.00
#
_symmetry.space_group_name_H-M   'P 1'
#
loop_
_entity.id
_entity.type
_entity.pdbx_description
1 polymer ?
#
loop_
_entity_poly.entity_id
_entity_poly.type
_entity_poly.pdbx_seq_one_letter_code
_entity_poly.pdbx_strand_id
1 'polypeptide(L)'
;MEKYSELNTLNIPYLTACEKEICNFFLKDDSLVLYFKKLNFKIFKNVSVYLKNIKTRELLFAPSKAHNNSLVIDLQDLNKICTNYEYSIVISSEDEFNKILYYPIYKPIDSNDELLTYSSSTNIKWYLRLTNNGKIRLSTIVLFPNTNKS
;
A
#
# COMPACT_ATOMS: atom_id res chain seq x y z
N MET A 1 33.63 0.64 10.47
CA MET A 1 32.45 1.34 9.92
C MET A 1 31.92 0.47 8.80
N GLU A 2 30.94 -0.37 9.14
CA GLU A 2 30.55 -1.56 8.39
C GLU A 2 29.61 -1.23 7.23
N LYS A 3 29.88 -1.90 6.11
CA LYS A 3 28.95 -2.42 5.08
C LYS A 3 27.64 -1.63 4.84
N TYR A 4 27.70 -0.68 3.91
CA TYR A 4 26.50 -0.13 3.24
C TYR A 4 26.54 -0.24 1.70
N SER A 5 27.24 -1.23 1.16
CA SER A 5 27.39 -1.40 -0.30
C SER A 5 26.93 -2.76 -0.85
N GLU A 6 26.27 -3.61 -0.06
CA GLU A 6 25.85 -4.96 -0.50
C GLU A 6 24.36 -5.07 -0.90
N LEU A 7 23.58 -3.99 -0.85
CA LEU A 7 22.15 -4.04 -1.25
C LEU A 7 21.91 -3.85 -2.75
N ASN A 8 22.92 -3.41 -3.52
CA ASN A 8 22.77 -3.13 -4.96
C ASN A 8 23.13 -4.32 -5.87
N THR A 9 23.47 -5.49 -5.32
CA THR A 9 23.84 -6.69 -6.09
C THR A 9 23.19 -7.98 -5.59
N LEU A 10 22.06 -7.88 -4.89
CA LEU A 10 21.17 -9.02 -4.72
C LEU A 10 20.40 -9.25 -6.02
N ASN A 11 21.10 -9.83 -7.01
CA ASN A 11 20.47 -10.61 -8.08
C ASN A 11 19.88 -11.86 -7.41
N ILE A 12 18.79 -11.69 -6.65
CA ILE A 12 18.07 -12.81 -6.03
C ILE A 12 17.46 -13.57 -7.20
N PRO A 13 17.88 -14.82 -7.49
CA PRO A 13 17.55 -15.48 -8.75
C PRO A 13 16.05 -15.82 -8.94
N TYR A 14 15.18 -15.37 -8.05
CA TYR A 14 13.75 -15.71 -8.02
C TYR A 14 12.85 -14.55 -7.56
N LEU A 15 13.32 -13.30 -7.60
CA LEU A 15 12.49 -12.14 -7.27
C LEU A 15 11.58 -11.80 -8.47
N THR A 16 10.35 -12.32 -8.45
CA THR A 16 9.36 -11.99 -9.47
C THR A 16 8.54 -10.78 -9.02
N ALA A 17 8.37 -9.79 -9.89
CA ALA A 17 7.47 -8.67 -9.66
C ALA A 17 6.30 -8.73 -10.64
N CYS A 18 5.06 -8.67 -10.15
CA CYS A 18 3.89 -8.62 -11.03
C CYS A 18 2.74 -7.81 -10.45
N GLU A 19 1.89 -7.30 -11.34
CA GLU A 19 0.65 -6.63 -10.98
C GLU A 19 -0.43 -7.67 -10.64
N LYS A 20 -1.23 -7.41 -9.61
CA LYS A 20 -2.35 -8.27 -9.20
C LYS A 20 -3.63 -7.49 -9.11
N GLU A 21 -4.64 -7.99 -9.80
CA GLU A 21 -5.93 -7.33 -9.87
C GLU A 21 -6.74 -7.52 -8.60
N ILE A 22 -7.19 -6.41 -8.04
CA ILE A 22 -8.18 -6.37 -6.98
C ILE A 22 -9.58 -6.22 -7.57
N CYS A 23 -10.57 -6.85 -6.95
CA CYS A 23 -11.99 -6.67 -7.30
C CYS A 23 -12.67 -5.60 -6.45
N ASN A 24 -12.15 -5.32 -5.27
CA ASN A 24 -12.73 -4.34 -4.35
C ASN A 24 -11.67 -3.83 -3.35
N PHE A 25 -11.91 -2.66 -2.78
CA PHE A 25 -11.11 -2.11 -1.70
C PHE A 25 -11.97 -1.22 -0.77
N PHE A 26 -11.52 -1.05 0.47
CA PHE A 26 -12.15 -0.14 1.43
C PHE A 26 -11.07 0.59 2.23
N LEU A 27 -11.23 1.89 2.42
CA LEU A 27 -10.41 2.69 3.32
C LEU A 27 -11.33 3.26 4.41
N LYS A 28 -11.11 2.86 5.66
CA LYS A 28 -11.92 3.30 6.79
C LYS A 28 -11.11 3.21 8.07
N ASP A 29 -11.22 4.22 8.94
CA ASP A 29 -10.64 4.22 10.29
C ASP A 29 -9.15 3.82 10.30
N ASP A 30 -8.35 4.47 9.44
CA ASP A 30 -6.92 4.18 9.25
C ASP A 30 -6.60 2.73 8.85
N SER A 31 -7.59 2.01 8.32
CA SER A 31 -7.42 0.65 7.79
C SER A 31 -7.75 0.61 6.32
N LEU A 32 -6.85 0.02 5.53
CA LEU A 32 -7.05 -0.27 4.11
C LEU A 32 -7.24 -1.77 3.91
N VAL A 33 -8.39 -2.16 3.36
CA VAL A 33 -8.69 -3.54 2.97
C VAL A 33 -8.64 -3.66 1.45
N LEU A 34 -7.89 -4.64 0.93
CA LEU A 34 -7.81 -4.98 -0.49
C LEU A 34 -8.35 -6.40 -0.71
N TYR A 35 -9.21 -6.59 -1.71
CA TYR A 35 -9.75 -7.89 -2.11
C TYR A 35 -9.23 -8.27 -3.50
N PHE A 36 -8.54 -9.41 -3.61
CA PHE A 36 -7.90 -9.87 -4.84
C PHE A 36 -8.78 -10.85 -5.62
N LYS A 37 -8.79 -10.73 -6.96
CA LYS A 37 -9.56 -11.62 -7.85
C LYS A 37 -9.01 -13.04 -7.92
N LYS A 38 -7.69 -13.18 -8.07
CA LYS A 38 -7.00 -14.47 -8.32
C LYS A 38 -5.68 -14.55 -7.55
N LEU A 39 -5.76 -14.29 -6.24
CA LEU A 39 -4.62 -14.43 -5.32
C LEU A 39 -5.14 -15.03 -4.02
N ASN A 40 -4.51 -16.11 -3.56
CA ASN A 40 -4.82 -16.73 -2.28
C ASN A 40 -3.56 -16.66 -1.39
N PHE A 41 -3.57 -15.83 -0.35
CA PHE A 41 -2.42 -15.62 0.51
C PHE A 41 -2.10 -16.82 1.40
N LYS A 42 -3.03 -17.75 1.61
CA LYS A 42 -2.80 -18.96 2.42
C LYS A 42 -1.70 -19.88 1.89
N ILE A 43 -1.35 -19.75 0.60
CA ILE A 43 -0.31 -20.57 -0.02
C ILE A 43 1.11 -20.08 0.33
N PHE A 44 1.24 -18.85 0.84
CA PHE A 44 2.51 -18.26 1.20
C PHE A 44 2.78 -18.47 2.69
N LYS A 45 4.06 -18.66 3.02
CA LYS A 45 4.51 -18.74 4.41
C LYS A 45 4.47 -17.37 5.08
N ASN A 46 4.99 -16.37 4.37
CA ASN A 46 5.05 -14.99 4.85
C ASN A 46 4.42 -14.05 3.84
N VAL A 47 3.66 -13.08 4.36
CA VAL A 47 3.14 -11.94 3.59
C VAL A 47 3.47 -10.68 4.37
N SER A 48 4.13 -9.74 3.72
CA SER A 48 4.51 -8.44 4.29
C SER A 48 4.10 -7.33 3.35
N VAL A 49 3.73 -6.19 3.91
CA VAL A 49 3.27 -5.04 3.14
C VAL A 49 4.17 -3.87 3.40
N TYR A 50 4.48 -3.15 2.33
CA TYR A 50 5.28 -1.94 2.38
C TYR A 50 4.59 -0.82 1.63
N LEU A 51 4.69 0.39 2.16
CA LEU A 51 4.40 1.61 1.44
C LEU A 51 5.69 2.15 0.84
N LYS A 52 5.76 2.19 -0.48
CA LYS A 52 6.88 2.78 -1.20
C LYS A 52 6.55 4.22 -1.58
N ASN A 53 7.28 5.18 -1.02
CA ASN A 53 7.14 6.58 -1.39
C ASN A 53 7.48 6.75 -2.88
N ILE A 54 6.57 7.35 -3.65
CA ILE A 54 6.74 7.47 -5.11
C ILE A 54 7.90 8.43 -5.45
N LYS A 55 8.09 9.48 -4.65
CA LYS A 55 9.11 10.51 -4.85
C LYS A 55 10.47 10.08 -4.29
N THR A 56 10.54 9.73 -2.99
CA THR A 56 11.81 9.43 -2.30
C THR A 56 12.29 8.00 -2.52
N ARG A 57 11.40 7.10 -3.00
CA ARG A 57 11.64 5.65 -3.16
C ARG A 57 11.83 4.88 -1.85
N GLU A 58 11.72 5.55 -0.70
CA GLU A 58 11.78 4.93 0.63
C GLU A 58 10.67 3.89 0.79
N LEU A 59 10.99 2.82 1.52
CA LEU A 59 10.07 1.74 1.87
C LEU A 59 9.77 1.82 3.35
N LEU A 60 8.49 1.91 3.67
CA LEU A 60 7.98 1.86 5.04
C LEU A 60 7.21 0.56 5.22
N PHE A 61 7.54 -0.20 6.26
CA PHE A 61 6.76 -1.38 6.62
C PHE A 61 5.38 -0.96 7.10
N ALA A 62 4.35 -1.63 6.58
CA ALA A 62 2.97 -1.43 7.00
C ALA A 62 2.47 -2.67 7.74
N PRO A 63 2.08 -2.55 9.02
CA PRO A 63 1.46 -3.65 9.74
C PRO A 63 0.23 -4.14 8.96
N SER A 64 0.12 -5.44 8.79
CA SER A 64 -0.91 -6.01 7.93
C SER A 64 -1.23 -7.44 8.31
N LYS A 65 -2.44 -7.85 7.93
CA LYS A 65 -2.95 -9.21 8.12
C LYS A 65 -3.50 -9.73 6.80
N ALA A 66 -2.89 -10.80 6.31
CA ALA A 66 -3.38 -11.51 5.14
C ALA A 66 -4.45 -12.53 5.56
N HIS A 67 -5.53 -12.57 4.80
CA HIS A 67 -6.57 -13.60 4.83
C HIS A 67 -6.61 -14.28 3.46
N ASN A 68 -7.53 -15.23 3.22
CA ASN A 68 -7.62 -16.01 1.97
C ASN A 68 -7.28 -15.18 0.72
N ASN A 69 -8.18 -14.30 0.28
CA ASN A 69 -7.98 -13.46 -0.90
C ASN A 69 -7.98 -11.97 -0.56
N SER A 70 -7.81 -11.62 0.72
CA SER A 70 -7.85 -10.24 1.17
C SER A 70 -6.66 -9.91 2.06
N LEU A 71 -6.34 -8.62 2.08
CA LEU A 71 -5.25 -8.06 2.85
C LEU A 71 -5.78 -6.84 3.60
N VAL A 72 -5.63 -6.85 4.91
CA VAL A 72 -5.95 -5.71 5.78
C VAL A 72 -4.64 -5.04 6.16
N ILE A 73 -4.52 -3.75 5.90
CA ILE A 73 -3.33 -2.93 6.14
C ILE A 73 -3.72 -1.87 7.18
N ASP A 74 -2.98 -1.82 8.28
CA ASP A 74 -3.12 -0.82 9.33
C ASP A 74 -2.23 0.38 9.01
N LEU A 75 -2.83 1.57 9.03
CA LEU A 75 -2.23 2.85 8.69
C LEU A 75 -2.16 3.81 9.89
N GLN A 76 -2.59 3.37 11.08
CA GLN A 76 -2.77 4.26 12.24
C GLN A 76 -1.48 4.94 12.67
N ASP A 77 -0.36 4.24 12.72
CA ASP A 77 0.93 4.84 13.09
C ASP A 77 1.69 5.43 11.90
N LEU A 78 1.29 5.05 10.67
CA LEU A 78 1.91 5.56 9.46
C LEU A 78 1.52 7.00 9.17
N ASN A 79 0.38 7.49 9.68
CA ASN A 79 -0.03 8.89 9.50
C ASN A 79 0.96 9.89 10.11
N LYS A 80 1.71 9.52 11.16
CA LYS A 80 2.74 10.37 11.80
C LYS A 80 4.00 10.50 10.97
N ILE A 81 4.26 9.52 10.09
CA ILE A 81 5.49 9.40 9.29
C ILE A 81 5.22 9.89 7.86
N CYS A 82 4.04 9.59 7.34
CA CYS A 82 3.66 9.86 5.97
C CYS A 82 2.99 11.23 5.85
N THR A 83 3.76 12.27 5.54
CA THR A 83 3.24 13.63 5.34
C THR A 83 3.44 14.10 3.89
N ASN A 84 2.35 14.46 3.20
CA ASN A 84 2.35 15.11 1.87
C ASN A 84 3.00 14.32 0.71
N TYR A 85 2.99 12.99 0.77
CA TYR A 85 3.48 12.15 -0.32
C TYR A 85 2.47 11.11 -0.78
N GLU A 86 2.61 10.70 -2.03
CA GLU A 86 1.90 9.55 -2.58
C GLU A 86 2.77 8.29 -2.43
N TYR A 87 2.13 7.18 -2.08
CA TYR A 87 2.74 5.89 -1.81
C TYR A 87 2.12 4.82 -2.71
N SER A 88 2.96 3.97 -3.29
CA SER A 88 2.51 2.72 -3.90
C SER A 88 2.56 1.59 -2.87
N ILE A 89 1.56 0.72 -2.90
CA ILE A 89 1.52 -0.46 -2.03
C ILE A 89 2.33 -1.58 -2.69
N VAL A 90 3.24 -2.18 -1.92
CA VAL A 90 4.07 -3.31 -2.35
C VAL A 90 3.82 -4.46 -1.40
N ILE A 91 3.40 -5.60 -1.93
CA ILE A 91 3.13 -6.79 -1.13
C ILE A 91 4.23 -7.80 -1.43
N SER A 92 5.03 -8.12 -0.43
CA SER A 92 6.03 -9.18 -0.49
C SER A 92 5.40 -10.47 0.00
N SER A 93 5.34 -11.48 -0.85
CA SER A 93 4.88 -12.83 -0.49
C SER A 93 6.03 -13.81 -0.68
N GLU A 94 6.25 -14.68 0.29
CA GLU A 94 7.34 -15.65 0.28
C GLU A 94 6.78 -17.06 0.49
N ASP A 95 7.20 -17.97 -0.38
CA ASP A 95 7.09 -19.42 -0.18
C ASP A 95 8.47 -20.00 0.19
N GLU A 96 8.63 -21.32 0.18
CA GLU A 96 9.90 -21.96 0.57
C GLU A 96 11.08 -21.61 -0.34
N PHE A 97 10.81 -21.25 -1.59
CA PHE A 97 11.81 -21.15 -2.65
C PHE A 97 11.86 -19.78 -3.32
N ASN A 98 10.75 -19.03 -3.25
CA ASN A 98 10.56 -17.82 -4.04
C ASN A 98 10.05 -16.67 -3.18
N LYS A 99 10.48 -15.48 -3.57
CA LYS A 99 9.95 -14.20 -3.10
C LYS A 99 9.28 -13.49 -4.27
N ILE A 100 8.00 -13.17 -4.12
CA ILE A 100 7.21 -12.51 -5.16
C ILE A 100 6.72 -11.16 -4.63
N LEU A 101 6.91 -10.13 -5.44
CA LEU A 101 6.37 -8.80 -5.19
C LEU A 101 5.09 -8.61 -6.01
N TYR A 102 4.00 -8.28 -5.32
CA TYR A 102 2.74 -7.92 -5.94
C TYR A 102 2.47 -6.42 -5.82
N TYR A 103 2.01 -5.84 -6.92
CA TYR A 103 1.52 -4.47 -6.99
C TYR A 103 0.01 -4.52 -7.27
N PRO A 104 -0.84 -4.11 -6.31
CA PRO A 104 -2.29 -4.16 -6.50
C PRO A 104 -2.73 -3.14 -7.55
N ILE A 105 -3.57 -3.58 -8.48
CA ILE A 105 -4.18 -2.75 -9.53
C ILE A 105 -5.70 -2.93 -9.51
N TYR A 106 -6.43 -1.87 -9.80
CA TYR A 106 -7.89 -1.85 -9.92
C TYR A 106 -8.25 -1.30 -11.30
N LYS A 107 -8.91 -2.12 -12.13
CA LYS A 107 -9.29 -1.76 -13.50
C LYS A 107 -10.82 -1.84 -13.67
N PRO A 108 -11.59 -0.83 -13.21
CA PRO A 108 -13.00 -0.73 -13.56
C PRO A 108 -13.15 -0.44 -15.04
N ILE A 109 -14.32 -0.78 -15.58
CA ILE A 109 -14.71 -0.46 -16.95
C ILE A 109 -15.01 1.04 -17.11
N ASP A 110 -15.39 1.74 -16.03
CA ASP A 110 -15.76 3.17 -16.02
C ASP A 110 -15.31 3.89 -14.73
N SER A 111 -14.01 4.09 -14.50
CA SER A 111 -13.54 4.85 -13.34
C SER A 111 -13.32 6.33 -13.67
N ASN A 112 -14.37 7.14 -13.55
CA ASN A 112 -14.19 8.55 -13.20
C ASN A 112 -13.80 8.60 -11.72
N ASP A 113 -12.59 9.06 -11.45
CA ASP A 113 -11.91 9.09 -10.14
C ASP A 113 -12.85 9.40 -8.96
N GLU A 114 -13.18 8.39 -8.15
CA GLU A 114 -13.83 8.61 -6.85
C GLU A 114 -12.80 8.58 -5.72
N LEU A 115 -12.60 9.78 -5.16
CA LEU A 115 -11.94 10.05 -3.90
C LEU A 115 -12.70 9.34 -2.76
N LEU A 116 -12.19 8.19 -2.29
CA LEU A 116 -12.87 7.36 -1.29
C LEU A 116 -12.33 7.57 0.13
N THR A 117 -13.14 8.28 0.91
CA THR A 117 -13.38 8.18 2.37
C THR A 117 -12.27 8.55 3.37
N TYR A 118 -12.70 9.00 4.54
CA TYR A 118 -11.95 9.68 5.60
C TYR A 118 -11.63 8.75 6.79
N SER A 119 -10.49 8.98 7.45
CA SER A 119 -10.21 8.50 8.82
C SER A 119 -10.34 9.62 9.87
N SER A 120 -10.42 9.21 11.14
CA SER A 120 -10.93 9.99 12.28
C SER A 120 -9.92 10.91 12.97
N SER A 121 -10.47 11.89 13.71
CA SER A 121 -9.93 12.78 14.79
C SER A 121 -8.58 13.51 14.66
N THR A 122 -7.71 13.18 13.71
CA THR A 122 -6.40 13.83 13.55
C THR A 122 -6.35 14.76 12.34
N ASN A 123 -5.37 15.65 12.32
CA ASN A 123 -5.12 16.57 11.22
C ASN A 123 -4.57 15.87 9.96
N ILE A 124 -4.38 14.55 9.94
CA ILE A 124 -3.82 13.84 8.77
C ILE A 124 -4.83 12.81 8.31
N LYS A 125 -5.21 12.87 7.03
CA LYS A 125 -6.17 11.95 6.45
C LYS A 125 -5.58 11.17 5.29
N TRP A 126 -5.83 9.86 5.30
CA TRP A 126 -5.56 8.99 4.17
C TRP A 126 -6.63 9.14 3.10
N TYR A 127 -6.22 9.05 1.85
CA TYR A 127 -7.11 8.89 0.70
C TYR A 127 -6.46 7.98 -0.33
N LEU A 128 -7.30 7.25 -1.05
CA LEU A 128 -6.88 6.42 -2.18
C LEU A 128 -7.15 7.15 -3.48
N ARG A 129 -6.16 7.14 -4.37
CA ARG A 129 -6.24 7.66 -5.72
C ARG A 129 -6.00 6.52 -6.71
N LEU A 130 -6.81 6.47 -7.74
CA LEU A 130 -6.58 5.63 -8.91
C LEU A 130 -5.86 6.44 -9.98
N THR A 131 -5.06 5.76 -10.78
CA THR A 131 -4.43 6.35 -11.97
C THR A 131 -5.07 5.74 -13.20
N ASN A 132 -4.91 6.39 -14.36
CA ASN A 132 -5.55 5.97 -15.61
C ASN A 132 -5.21 4.53 -16.04
N ASN A 133 -4.13 3.94 -15.52
CA ASN A 133 -3.74 2.54 -15.79
C ASN A 133 -4.21 1.56 -14.70
N GLY A 134 -5.03 2.02 -13.76
CA GLY A 134 -5.56 1.24 -12.65
C GLY A 134 -4.63 1.09 -11.45
N LYS A 135 -3.46 1.75 -11.42
CA LYS A 135 -2.59 1.68 -10.23
C LYS A 135 -3.19 2.47 -9.08
N ILE A 136 -3.12 1.86 -7.90
CA ILE A 136 -3.61 2.42 -6.65
C ILE A 136 -2.48 3.22 -5.99
N ARG A 137 -2.78 4.44 -5.57
CA ARG A 137 -1.89 5.30 -4.79
C ARG A 137 -2.55 5.67 -3.48
N LEU A 138 -1.84 5.45 -2.39
CA LEU A 138 -2.25 5.85 -1.06
C LEU A 138 -1.57 7.17 -0.74
N SER A 139 -2.33 8.16 -0.30
CA SER A 139 -1.83 9.52 -0.11
C SER A 139 -2.34 10.09 1.20
N THR A 140 -1.58 11.02 1.78
CA THR A 140 -1.99 11.77 2.97
C THR A 140 -2.21 13.25 2.67
N ILE A 141 -3.26 13.83 3.23
CA ILE A 141 -3.47 15.28 3.29
C ILE A 141 -3.40 15.72 4.75
N VAL A 142 -2.63 16.78 5.01
CA VAL A 142 -2.67 17.48 6.29
C VAL A 142 -3.80 18.52 6.23
N LEU A 143 -4.83 18.32 7.04
CA LEU A 143 -5.88 19.29 7.32
C LEU A 143 -5.45 20.17 8.49
N PHE A 144 -5.18 21.43 8.22
CA PHE A 144 -5.05 22.42 9.27
C PHE A 144 -6.45 22.79 9.79
N PRO A 145 -6.66 22.89 11.12
CA PRO A 145 -7.91 23.43 11.63
C PRO A 145 -8.10 24.84 11.09
N ASN A 146 -9.26 25.12 10.48
CA ASN A 146 -9.62 26.47 10.08
C ASN A 146 -9.59 27.36 11.32
N THR A 147 -8.61 28.25 11.42
CA THR A 147 -8.55 29.31 12.45
C THR A 147 -9.54 30.44 12.18
N ASN A 148 -10.52 30.24 11.30
CA ASN A 148 -11.65 31.15 11.15
C ASN A 148 -12.70 30.80 12.21
N LYS A 149 -12.37 31.09 13.48
CA LYS A 149 -13.37 31.32 14.51
C LYS A 149 -13.61 32.83 14.56
N SER A 150 -14.85 33.18 14.19
CA SER A 150 -15.67 34.33 14.61
C SER A 150 -15.01 35.40 15.46
#